data_AF-A0A2E4HGL5-F1
#
_entry.id   AF-A0A2E4HGL5-F1
#
_cell.length_a   1.000
_cell.length_b   1.000
_cell.length_c   1.000
_cell.angle_alpha   90.00
_cell.angle_beta   90.00
_cell.angle_gamma   90.00
#
_symmetry.space_group_name_H-M   'P 1'
#
loop_
_entity.id
_entity.type
_entity.pdbx_description
1 polymer ?
#
loop_
_entity_poly.entity_id
_entity_poly.type
_entity_poly.pdbx_seq_one_letter_code
_entity_poly.pdbx_strand_id
1 'polypeptide(L)'
;MRIDLSDETAFIDAILKNTIQGASFGDAPKPIQEGQGTANANPTPPKPNEIEEEEEKREMAQQVAQQLKRSRPNGDWFNSMFGRNAGDLVKDLRLARRVNKSMRGAIDEAIDAIRIAKKQEVEATLQSIEWIGKHDTTVRNLGISDRDLQALRKHGLSREYALRRACVQWEKANDTISKLLLVEGDFDDNQRQLWVDAQQVKKNAKKEWRNSLHSVDNIKKTDAIFLAKAANILEERGPLSSKEVFNSMQGTTHLTTQKLSALFKMHGVEYDIEKVGIGWGLVRDNSVIFKDVWAYAAGFLDADGYITITKRLEPRAGFIATGDRGKLHCEQLHKALGCGVLQTDLKIHKNSRRTQHRLQFYSENDLRKLMKGITQHLRMKKGQAGAVVELLDMRGRKTDIIKSRRDELYRIVKWLNWKDVPDKREELLKEWNIDEVGVRAMFSRDGETLRLLDDAGRLVEMM
;
A
#
# COMPACT_ATOMS: atom_id res chain seq x y z
N MET A 1 39.40 -3.64 -5.88
CA MET A 1 38.59 -2.43 -6.12
C MET A 1 38.59 -1.64 -4.82
N ARG A 2 39.42 -0.58 -4.74
CA ARG A 2 39.51 0.27 -3.54
C ARG A 2 38.25 1.14 -3.50
N ILE A 3 37.53 1.08 -2.38
CA ILE A 3 36.35 1.90 -2.13
C ILE A 3 36.84 3.26 -1.62
N ASP A 4 36.37 4.31 -2.26
CA ASP A 4 36.64 5.70 -1.92
C ASP A 4 35.88 6.06 -0.63
N LEU A 5 36.58 6.57 0.37
CA LEU A 5 36.06 6.85 1.73
C LEU A 5 35.50 8.27 1.86
N SER A 6 35.40 9.03 0.76
CA SER A 6 34.86 10.39 0.75
C SER A 6 33.33 10.48 0.90
N ASP A 7 32.61 9.35 0.83
CA ASP A 7 31.14 9.30 0.94
C ASP A 7 30.64 9.20 2.40
N GLU A 8 31.49 8.84 3.38
CA GLU A 8 31.07 8.74 4.79
C GLU A 8 30.82 10.12 5.43
N THR A 9 31.52 11.17 4.97
CA THR A 9 31.30 12.55 5.45
C THR A 9 29.95 13.10 5.02
N ALA A 10 29.42 12.71 3.85
CA ALA A 10 28.09 13.11 3.40
C ALA A 10 26.98 12.42 4.21
N PHE A 11 27.22 11.19 4.66
CA PHE A 11 26.31 10.42 5.51
C PHE A 11 26.18 11.02 6.92
N ILE A 12 27.30 11.50 7.49
CA ILE A 12 27.33 12.17 8.80
C ILE A 12 26.77 13.61 8.71
N ASP A 13 27.06 14.34 7.63
CA ASP A 13 26.53 15.69 7.38
C ASP A 13 25.01 15.72 7.20
N ALA A 14 24.41 14.67 6.63
CA ALA A 14 22.97 14.57 6.45
C ALA A 14 22.21 14.40 7.79
N ILE A 15 22.87 13.85 8.81
CA ILE A 15 22.33 13.68 10.17
C ILE A 15 22.50 14.97 10.98
N LEU A 16 23.61 15.70 10.78
CA LEU A 16 23.95 16.90 11.57
C LEU A 16 23.33 18.22 11.07
N LYS A 17 22.84 18.29 9.82
CA LYS A 17 22.36 19.56 9.22
C LYS A 17 20.96 20.03 9.64
N ASN A 18 20.25 19.32 10.51
CA ASN A 18 18.92 19.71 10.98
C ASN A 18 18.90 20.14 12.45
N THR A 19 19.68 21.16 12.85
CA THR A 19 19.29 22.08 13.94
C THR A 19 20.21 23.33 14.04
N ILE A 20 19.57 24.50 13.88
CA ILE A 20 19.80 25.80 14.55
C ILE A 20 21.04 26.64 14.15
N GLN A 21 20.76 27.67 13.34
CA GLN A 21 21.47 28.95 13.40
C GLN A 21 21.03 29.69 14.67
N GLY A 22 22.00 30.08 15.51
CA GLY A 22 21.77 30.93 16.68
C GLY A 22 23.03 31.69 17.09
N ALA A 23 23.03 32.99 16.79
CA ALA A 23 23.81 34.13 17.30
C ALA A 23 25.32 33.99 17.68
N SER A 24 26.11 34.87 17.06
CA SER A 24 27.53 35.15 17.30
C SER A 24 27.83 36.18 18.42
N PHE A 25 29.12 36.25 18.79
CA PHE A 25 29.85 37.20 19.67
C PHE A 25 29.73 36.92 21.17
N GLY A 26 30.79 36.91 21.99
CA GLY A 26 32.21 37.24 21.86
C GLY A 26 32.85 37.26 23.27
N ASP A 27 34.17 37.13 23.31
CA ASP A 27 35.12 37.45 24.40
C ASP A 27 35.18 36.60 25.69
N ALA A 28 36.31 35.92 25.85
CA ALA A 28 36.90 35.50 27.14
C ALA A 28 37.55 36.71 27.83
N PRO A 29 37.56 36.82 29.18
CA PRO A 29 38.61 36.21 30.01
C PRO A 29 38.08 35.78 31.42
N LYS A 30 38.76 35.14 32.39
CA LYS A 30 40.12 34.66 32.73
C LYS A 30 39.95 33.67 33.93
N PRO A 31 40.96 32.88 34.31
CA PRO A 31 40.86 31.85 35.35
C PRO A 31 41.08 32.45 36.75
N ILE A 32 40.48 31.87 37.81
CA ILE A 32 40.99 31.93 39.20
C ILE A 32 40.27 30.89 40.11
N GLN A 33 41.14 30.10 40.76
CA GLN A 33 41.17 29.52 42.10
C GLN A 33 40.22 28.40 42.58
N GLU A 34 40.92 27.38 43.06
CA GLU A 34 40.53 26.31 43.97
C GLU A 34 39.92 26.84 45.28
N GLY A 35 38.85 26.19 45.73
CA GLY A 35 38.28 26.37 47.06
C GLY A 35 37.40 25.17 47.42
N GLN A 36 37.81 24.43 48.45
CA GLN A 36 37.11 23.29 49.05
C GLN A 36 35.75 23.71 49.64
N GLY A 37 34.75 22.83 49.63
CA GLY A 37 33.60 22.98 50.52
C GLY A 37 32.33 22.19 50.18
N THR A 38 32.20 21.02 50.83
CA THR A 38 30.96 20.38 51.34
C THR A 38 29.78 20.08 50.40
N ALA A 39 29.51 18.78 50.27
CA ALA A 39 28.30 18.21 49.70
C ALA A 39 27.03 18.63 50.45
N ASN A 40 26.01 19.03 49.71
CA ASN A 40 24.63 19.07 50.18
C ASN A 40 23.74 18.39 49.13
N ALA A 41 23.18 17.24 49.50
CA ALA A 41 22.36 16.40 48.64
C ALA A 41 20.93 16.96 48.60
N ASN A 42 20.63 17.74 47.57
CA ASN A 42 19.28 17.87 47.03
C ASN A 42 19.38 17.62 45.52
N PRO A 43 18.50 16.80 44.92
CA PRO A 43 18.51 16.59 43.48
C PRO A 43 18.18 17.93 42.82
N THR A 44 19.19 18.54 42.21
CA THR A 44 19.03 19.72 41.35
C THR A 44 17.98 19.36 40.29
N PRO A 45 16.94 20.18 40.07
CA PRO A 45 16.03 19.96 38.95
C PRO A 45 16.84 19.90 37.65
N PRO A 46 16.47 18.99 36.72
CA PRO A 46 17.22 18.80 35.48
C PRO A 46 17.37 20.14 34.76
N LYS A 47 18.57 20.39 34.24
CA LYS A 47 18.86 21.65 33.54
C LYS A 47 17.93 21.76 32.33
N PRO A 48 17.48 22.97 31.93
CA PRO A 48 16.53 23.14 30.83
C PRO A 48 16.90 22.38 29.55
N ASN A 49 18.20 22.31 29.22
CA ASN A 49 18.71 21.60 28.05
C ASN A 49 18.60 20.06 28.14
N GLU A 50 18.56 19.46 29.33
CA GLU A 50 18.42 18.00 29.48
C GLU A 50 16.96 17.55 29.27
N ILE A 51 16.00 18.42 29.60
CA ILE A 51 14.57 18.19 29.34
C ILE A 51 14.28 18.33 27.84
N GLU A 52 14.85 19.35 27.20
CA GLU A 52 14.74 19.53 25.73
C GLU A 52 15.39 18.37 24.97
N GLU A 53 16.58 17.90 25.36
CA GLU A 53 17.21 16.72 24.73
C GLU A 53 16.39 15.44 24.90
N GLU A 54 15.76 15.23 26.06
CA GLU A 54 14.88 14.07 26.29
C GLU A 54 13.57 14.18 25.49
N GLU A 55 13.01 15.39 25.34
CA GLU A 55 11.84 15.65 24.51
C GLU A 55 12.16 15.48 23.01
N GLU A 56 13.30 15.97 22.53
CA GLU A 56 13.75 15.76 21.14
C GLU A 56 14.01 14.28 20.84
N LYS A 57 14.62 13.54 21.77
CA LYS A 57 14.78 12.07 21.67
C LYS A 57 13.42 11.37 21.63
N ARG A 58 12.43 11.83 22.41
CA ARG A 58 11.06 11.30 22.38
C ARG A 58 10.33 11.65 21.09
N GLU A 59 10.45 12.87 20.58
CA GLU A 59 9.85 13.28 19.32
C GLU A 59 10.46 12.53 18.14
N MET A 60 11.79 12.39 18.09
CA MET A 60 12.48 11.60 17.08
C MET A 60 12.02 10.13 17.15
N ALA A 61 11.91 9.55 18.35
CA ALA A 61 11.38 8.20 18.55
C ALA A 61 9.91 8.07 18.09
N GLN A 62 9.08 9.10 18.28
CA GLN A 62 7.70 9.13 17.80
C GLN A 62 7.60 9.29 16.27
N GLN A 63 8.45 10.11 15.67
CA GLN A 63 8.54 10.27 14.22
C GLN A 63 9.02 8.99 13.55
N VAL A 64 10.02 8.30 14.13
CA VAL A 64 10.46 6.97 13.68
C VAL A 64 9.33 5.96 13.83
N ALA A 65 8.59 5.95 14.96
CA ALA A 65 7.42 5.08 15.12
C ALA A 65 6.30 5.37 14.10
N GLN A 66 6.08 6.65 13.75
CA GLN A 66 5.09 7.07 12.77
C GLN A 66 5.53 6.75 11.33
N GLN A 67 6.82 6.84 11.02
CA GLN A 67 7.40 6.37 9.77
C GLN A 67 7.42 4.84 9.69
N LEU A 68 7.60 4.13 10.80
CA LEU A 68 7.52 2.67 10.88
C LEU A 68 6.10 2.15 10.62
N LYS A 69 5.08 2.89 11.05
CA LYS A 69 3.67 2.65 10.65
C LYS A 69 3.41 2.91 9.15
N ARG A 70 4.26 3.72 8.50
CA ARG A 70 4.22 3.99 7.05
C ARG A 70 5.06 3.03 6.23
N SER A 71 6.00 2.28 6.83
CA SER A 71 6.74 1.24 6.11
C SER A 71 5.79 0.21 5.54
N ARG A 72 6.06 -0.16 4.29
CA ARG A 72 5.21 -1.02 3.47
C ARG A 72 4.99 -2.40 4.14
N PRO A 73 3.87 -3.08 3.84
CA PRO A 73 3.58 -4.43 4.35
C PRO A 73 4.67 -5.48 4.04
N ASN A 74 5.49 -5.26 3.00
CA ASN A 74 6.38 -6.29 2.42
C ASN A 74 7.88 -6.04 2.60
N GLY A 75 8.30 -4.92 3.20
CA GLY A 75 9.70 -4.51 3.27
C GLY A 75 10.28 -4.50 4.68
N ASP A 76 11.52 -4.97 4.82
CA ASP A 76 12.41 -4.65 5.96
C ASP A 76 12.66 -3.13 5.93
N TRP A 77 12.26 -2.40 6.99
CA TRP A 77 12.35 -0.93 7.01
C TRP A 77 13.78 -0.47 6.82
N PHE A 78 14.73 -1.15 7.47
CA PHE A 78 16.15 -0.85 7.33
C PHE A 78 16.65 -1.09 5.91
N ASN A 79 16.27 -2.21 5.29
CA ASN A 79 16.67 -2.49 3.91
C ASN A 79 16.03 -1.50 2.92
N SER A 80 14.79 -1.08 3.15
CA SER A 80 14.13 -0.09 2.29
C SER A 80 14.72 1.32 2.43
N MET A 81 15.20 1.71 3.61
CA MET A 81 15.72 3.06 3.86
C MET A 81 17.22 3.15 3.58
N PHE A 82 17.98 2.10 3.89
CA PHE A 82 19.45 2.11 3.89
C PHE A 82 20.06 1.06 2.95
N GLY A 83 19.25 0.23 2.27
CA GLY A 83 19.73 -0.87 1.42
C GLY A 83 20.43 -2.00 2.18
N ARG A 84 20.38 -1.99 3.51
CA ARG A 84 21.05 -2.96 4.41
C ARG A 84 20.18 -3.24 5.62
N ASN A 85 20.31 -4.43 6.22
CA ASN A 85 19.62 -4.76 7.46
C ASN A 85 20.28 -4.04 8.67
N ALA A 86 19.55 -3.97 9.78
CA ALA A 86 20.02 -3.32 11.00
C ALA A 86 21.31 -3.96 11.57
N GLY A 87 21.45 -5.28 11.45
CA GLY A 87 22.62 -6.01 11.94
C GLY A 87 23.91 -5.63 11.22
N ASP A 88 23.84 -5.51 9.89
CA ASP A 88 24.94 -5.11 9.03
C ASP A 88 25.33 -3.65 9.29
N LEU A 89 24.36 -2.75 9.45
CA LEU A 89 24.62 -1.36 9.83
C LEU A 89 25.37 -1.25 11.17
N VAL A 90 24.93 -1.99 12.19
CA VAL A 90 25.63 -2.03 13.49
C VAL A 90 27.03 -2.62 13.35
N LYS A 91 27.21 -3.63 12.50
CA LYS A 91 28.52 -4.25 12.23
C LYS A 91 29.47 -3.26 11.56
N ASP A 92 29.00 -2.51 10.58
CA ASP A 92 29.77 -1.50 9.85
C ASP A 92 30.16 -0.34 10.79
N LEU A 93 29.22 0.15 11.60
CA LEU A 93 29.51 1.16 12.62
C LEU A 93 30.54 0.66 13.65
N ARG A 94 30.46 -0.61 14.07
CA ARG A 94 31.48 -1.21 14.95
C ARG A 94 32.85 -1.31 14.29
N LEU A 95 32.92 -1.51 12.98
CA LEU A 95 34.17 -1.48 12.22
C LEU A 95 34.70 -0.04 12.10
N ALA A 96 33.86 0.93 11.77
CA ALA A 96 34.20 2.34 11.73
C ALA A 96 34.73 2.83 13.09
N ARG A 97 34.13 2.39 14.21
CA ARG A 97 34.60 2.66 15.59
C ARG A 97 36.03 2.15 15.87
N ARG A 98 36.48 1.12 15.15
CA ARG A 98 37.85 0.61 15.33
C ARG A 98 38.88 1.55 14.72
N VAL A 99 38.52 2.21 13.62
CA VAL A 99 39.38 3.12 12.85
C VAL A 99 39.27 4.55 13.40
N ASN A 100 38.05 5.05 13.58
CA ASN A 100 37.75 6.44 13.93
C ASN A 100 37.53 6.60 15.44
N LYS A 101 38.65 6.63 16.20
CA LYS A 101 38.62 6.72 17.67
C LYS A 101 38.05 8.04 18.20
N SER A 102 38.23 9.14 17.48
CA SER A 102 37.72 10.46 17.86
C SER A 102 36.19 10.55 17.86
N MET A 103 35.52 9.75 17.02
CA MET A 103 34.06 9.74 16.86
C MET A 103 33.37 8.61 17.64
N ARG A 104 34.05 8.01 18.62
CA ARG A 104 33.54 6.82 19.30
C ARG A 104 32.18 7.04 19.97
N GLY A 105 31.97 8.20 20.58
CA GLY A 105 30.70 8.58 21.22
C GLY A 105 29.54 8.63 20.21
N ALA A 106 29.70 9.42 19.15
CA ALA A 106 28.71 9.54 18.08
C ALA A 106 28.39 8.19 17.40
N ILE A 107 29.39 7.32 17.21
CA ILE A 107 29.17 5.99 16.65
C ILE A 107 28.40 5.09 17.61
N ASP A 108 28.70 5.15 18.91
CA ASP A 108 27.97 4.39 19.93
C ASP A 108 26.50 4.88 20.03
N GLU A 109 26.26 6.19 19.98
CA GLU A 109 24.92 6.79 19.90
C GLU A 109 24.14 6.35 18.65
N ALA A 110 24.79 6.34 17.49
CA ALA A 110 24.16 5.86 16.24
C ALA A 110 23.79 4.36 16.32
N ILE A 111 24.64 3.53 16.94
CA ILE A 111 24.33 2.11 17.18
C ILE A 111 23.10 1.96 18.08
N ASP A 112 23.00 2.77 19.13
CA ASP A 112 21.87 2.72 20.05
C ASP A 112 20.58 3.24 19.40
N ALA A 113 20.65 4.27 18.57
CA ALA A 113 19.52 4.72 17.75
C ALA A 113 19.01 3.61 16.81
N ILE A 114 19.91 2.88 16.14
CA ILE A 114 19.54 1.73 15.29
C ILE A 114 18.86 0.63 16.10
N ARG A 115 19.35 0.34 17.31
CA ARG A 115 18.74 -0.67 18.20
C ARG A 115 17.35 -0.24 18.68
N ILE A 116 17.16 1.03 19.01
CA ILE A 116 15.86 1.59 19.40
C ILE A 116 14.88 1.49 18.24
N ALA A 117 15.27 1.95 17.05
CA ALA A 117 14.45 1.86 15.85
C ALA A 117 14.09 0.41 15.52
N LYS A 118 15.03 -0.54 15.70
CA LYS A 118 14.76 -1.96 15.50
C LYS A 118 13.77 -2.54 16.50
N LYS A 119 13.86 -2.14 17.77
CA LYS A 119 12.91 -2.53 18.81
C LYS A 119 11.50 -2.02 18.48
N GLN A 120 11.40 -0.77 18.03
CA GLN A 120 10.14 -0.18 17.59
C GLN A 120 9.57 -0.89 16.36
N GLU A 121 10.40 -1.30 15.40
CA GLU A 121 9.99 -2.06 14.23
C GLU A 121 9.36 -3.41 14.63
N VAL A 122 10.02 -4.14 15.55
CA VAL A 122 9.49 -5.41 16.10
C VAL A 122 8.13 -5.16 16.74
N GLU A 123 8.02 -4.15 17.58
CA GLU A 123 6.80 -3.84 18.32
C GLU A 123 5.65 -3.43 17.39
N ALA A 124 5.90 -2.56 16.42
CA ALA A 124 4.93 -2.18 15.40
C ALA A 124 4.46 -3.39 14.60
N THR A 125 5.37 -4.31 14.26
CA THR A 125 5.04 -5.54 13.52
C THR A 125 4.12 -6.45 14.33
N LEU A 126 4.45 -6.70 15.61
CA LEU A 126 3.64 -7.56 16.47
C LEU A 126 2.26 -6.92 16.76
N GLN A 127 2.21 -5.60 16.98
CA GLN A 127 0.95 -4.87 17.19
C GLN A 127 0.06 -4.84 15.94
N SER A 128 0.64 -4.93 14.74
CA SER A 128 -0.13 -4.94 13.49
C SER A 128 -0.93 -6.24 13.28
N ILE A 129 -0.62 -7.31 14.02
CA ILE A 129 -1.24 -8.62 13.88
C ILE A 129 -2.17 -8.87 15.07
N GLU A 130 -3.48 -8.78 14.85
CA GLU A 130 -4.52 -8.77 15.89
C GLU A 130 -4.42 -9.94 16.88
N TRP A 131 -4.18 -11.16 16.37
CA TRP A 131 -4.16 -12.36 17.22
C TRP A 131 -2.90 -12.49 18.08
N ILE A 132 -1.82 -11.76 17.76
CA ILE A 132 -0.56 -11.82 18.54
C ILE A 132 -0.74 -11.22 19.92
N GLY A 133 -1.69 -10.30 20.13
CA GLY A 133 -1.80 -9.54 21.39
C GLY A 133 -1.73 -10.37 22.68
N LYS A 134 -2.41 -11.53 22.74
CA LYS A 134 -2.37 -12.43 23.92
C LYS A 134 -1.11 -13.30 24.01
N HIS A 135 -0.36 -13.39 22.93
CA HIS A 135 0.80 -14.27 22.75
C HIS A 135 2.11 -13.48 22.51
N ASP A 136 2.13 -12.15 22.65
CA ASP A 136 3.28 -11.28 22.32
C ASP A 136 4.57 -11.74 23.02
N THR A 137 4.48 -11.99 24.33
CA THR A 137 5.61 -12.48 25.14
C THR A 137 6.10 -13.84 24.66
N THR A 138 5.20 -14.74 24.29
CA THR A 138 5.50 -16.06 23.73
C THR A 138 6.22 -15.95 22.39
N VAL A 139 5.73 -15.09 21.50
CA VAL A 139 6.32 -14.86 20.18
C VAL A 139 7.74 -14.31 20.31
N ARG A 140 7.99 -13.39 21.26
CA ARG A 140 9.35 -12.92 21.59
C ARG A 140 10.25 -14.04 22.11
N ASN A 141 9.72 -14.89 23.00
CA ASN A 141 10.45 -16.01 23.61
C ASN A 141 10.78 -17.15 22.63
N LEU A 142 9.98 -17.31 21.57
CA LEU A 142 10.28 -18.24 20.49
C LEU A 142 11.54 -17.84 19.72
N GLY A 143 11.93 -16.56 19.80
CA GLY A 143 13.09 -15.97 19.18
C GLY A 143 12.79 -15.54 17.75
N ILE A 144 12.57 -14.24 17.57
CA ILE A 144 12.21 -13.64 16.28
C ILE A 144 13.48 -13.04 15.65
N SER A 145 13.90 -13.59 14.51
CA SER A 145 14.91 -12.99 13.64
C SER A 145 14.29 -11.98 12.66
N ASP A 146 15.12 -11.21 11.96
CA ASP A 146 14.65 -10.29 10.90
C ASP A 146 13.88 -11.02 9.79
N ARG A 147 14.37 -12.22 9.43
CA ARG A 147 13.68 -13.11 8.51
C ARG A 147 12.30 -13.52 9.04
N ASP A 148 12.20 -13.77 10.36
CA ASP A 148 10.94 -14.12 10.99
C ASP A 148 9.96 -12.94 11.02
N LEU A 149 10.43 -11.71 11.29
CA LEU A 149 9.59 -10.50 11.24
C LEU A 149 9.02 -10.29 9.84
N GLN A 150 9.84 -10.47 8.80
CA GLN A 150 9.38 -10.34 7.42
C GLN A 150 8.33 -11.40 7.08
N ALA A 151 8.58 -12.65 7.47
CA ALA A 151 7.62 -13.74 7.27
C ALA A 151 6.34 -13.55 8.09
N LEU A 152 6.40 -12.96 9.29
CA LEU A 152 5.23 -12.60 10.09
C LEU A 152 4.38 -11.51 9.43
N ARG A 153 5.00 -10.48 8.84
CA ARG A 153 4.24 -9.45 8.10
C ARG A 153 3.50 -10.04 6.91
N LYS A 154 4.13 -10.97 6.19
CA LYS A 154 3.57 -11.59 4.99
C LYS A 154 2.54 -12.69 5.29
N HIS A 155 2.84 -13.54 6.29
CA HIS A 155 2.12 -14.79 6.52
C HIS A 155 1.39 -14.86 7.87
N GLY A 156 1.51 -13.84 8.72
CA GLY A 156 0.97 -13.85 10.08
C GLY A 156 -0.53 -14.07 10.14
N LEU A 157 -1.29 -13.47 9.21
CA LEU A 157 -2.75 -13.65 9.12
C LEU A 157 -3.13 -14.95 8.40
N SER A 158 -2.51 -15.24 7.26
CA SER A 158 -2.85 -16.43 6.47
C SER A 158 -2.51 -17.75 7.18
N ARG A 159 -1.54 -17.74 8.10
CA ARG A 159 -1.09 -18.91 8.88
C ARG A 159 -1.41 -18.79 10.37
N GLU A 160 -2.34 -17.91 10.76
CA GLU A 160 -2.72 -17.64 12.15
C GLU A 160 -2.94 -18.95 12.93
N TYR A 161 -3.78 -19.86 12.43
CA TYR A 161 -4.15 -21.06 13.17
C TYR A 161 -2.95 -21.90 13.60
N ALA A 162 -1.99 -22.13 12.68
CA ALA A 162 -0.80 -22.93 12.97
C ALA A 162 0.17 -22.20 13.92
N LEU A 163 0.37 -20.90 13.69
CA LEU A 163 1.25 -20.07 14.52
C LEU A 163 0.71 -19.93 15.94
N ARG A 164 -0.59 -19.70 16.09
CA ARG A 164 -1.28 -19.60 17.37
C ARG A 164 -1.27 -20.94 18.12
N ARG A 165 -1.47 -22.06 17.42
CA ARG A 165 -1.36 -23.39 18.01
C ARG A 165 0.04 -23.64 18.58
N ALA A 166 1.09 -23.24 17.85
CA ALA A 166 2.46 -23.32 18.35
C ALA A 166 2.68 -22.44 19.60
N CYS A 167 2.13 -21.22 19.63
CA CYS A 167 2.18 -20.37 20.83
C CYS A 167 1.50 -21.03 22.04
N VAL A 168 0.29 -21.58 21.88
CA VAL A 168 -0.44 -22.23 22.96
C VAL A 168 0.32 -23.46 23.51
N GLN A 169 0.92 -24.27 22.63
CA GLN A 169 1.73 -25.40 23.06
C GLN A 169 2.98 -24.96 23.84
N TRP A 170 3.64 -23.88 23.39
CA TRP A 170 4.79 -23.30 24.06
C TRP A 170 4.42 -22.77 25.45
N GLU A 171 3.30 -22.04 25.56
CA GLU A 171 2.77 -21.51 26.81
C GLU A 171 2.44 -22.62 27.80
N LYS A 172 1.74 -23.66 27.35
CA LYS A 172 1.42 -24.83 28.18
C LYS A 172 2.69 -25.51 28.70
N ALA A 173 3.70 -25.71 27.84
CA ALA A 173 4.97 -26.28 28.25
C ALA A 173 5.72 -25.38 29.25
N ASN A 174 5.74 -24.07 29.03
CA ASN A 174 6.36 -23.12 29.94
C ASN A 174 5.65 -23.06 31.29
N ASP A 175 4.33 -23.14 31.32
CA ASP A 175 3.54 -23.20 32.55
C ASP A 175 3.87 -24.47 33.35
N THR A 176 3.94 -25.64 32.69
CA THR A 176 4.37 -26.89 33.33
C THR A 176 5.80 -26.79 33.88
N ILE A 177 6.75 -26.27 33.09
CA ILE A 177 8.14 -26.06 33.52
C ILE A 177 8.19 -25.12 34.73
N SER A 178 7.45 -24.02 34.69
CA SER A 178 7.45 -23.02 35.78
C SER A 178 6.88 -23.60 37.07
N LYS A 179 5.80 -24.39 36.99
CA LYS A 179 5.23 -25.10 38.13
C LYS A 179 6.20 -26.12 38.72
N LEU A 180 6.93 -26.85 37.88
CA LEU A 180 7.94 -27.80 38.34
C LEU A 180 9.13 -27.11 39.02
N LEU A 181 9.52 -25.91 38.57
CA LEU A 181 10.59 -25.12 39.20
C LEU A 181 10.23 -24.58 40.59
N LEU A 182 8.94 -24.55 40.94
CA LEU A 182 8.48 -24.12 42.27
C LEU A 182 8.44 -25.29 43.28
N VAL A 183 8.68 -26.53 42.84
CA VAL A 183 8.74 -27.68 43.74
C VAL A 183 10.05 -27.63 44.51
N GLU A 184 9.97 -27.60 45.84
CA GLU A 184 11.13 -27.68 46.73
C GLU A 184 11.57 -29.15 46.89
N GLY A 185 12.86 -29.42 46.69
CA GLY A 185 13.45 -30.76 46.79
C GLY A 185 13.76 -31.41 45.44
N ASP A 186 14.18 -32.68 45.48
CA ASP A 186 14.50 -33.45 44.26
C ASP A 186 13.23 -33.90 43.55
N PHE A 187 13.24 -33.86 42.22
CA PHE A 187 12.11 -34.34 41.42
C PHE A 187 11.92 -35.85 41.58
N ASP A 188 10.67 -36.24 41.85
CA ASP A 188 10.23 -37.64 41.75
C ASP A 188 10.20 -38.11 40.28
N ASP A 189 10.05 -39.42 40.05
CA ASP A 189 10.08 -40.00 38.70
C ASP A 189 8.98 -39.45 37.78
N ASN A 190 7.80 -39.12 38.34
CA ASN A 190 6.69 -38.54 37.57
C ASN A 190 6.99 -37.08 37.18
N GLN A 191 7.56 -36.30 38.09
CA GLN A 191 7.99 -34.92 37.87
C GLN A 191 9.14 -34.84 36.87
N ARG A 192 10.09 -35.78 36.93
CA ARG A 192 11.16 -35.93 35.92
C ARG A 192 10.57 -36.22 34.54
N GLN A 193 9.60 -37.13 34.44
CA GLN A 193 8.95 -37.42 33.17
C GLN A 193 8.17 -36.21 32.64
N LEU A 194 7.40 -35.52 33.50
CA LEU A 194 6.68 -34.30 33.14
C LEU A 194 7.62 -33.18 32.66
N TRP A 195 8.80 -33.06 33.28
CA TRP A 195 9.83 -32.12 32.83
C TRP A 195 10.31 -32.46 31.42
N VAL A 196 10.67 -33.72 31.18
CA VAL A 196 11.14 -34.19 29.86
C VAL A 196 10.05 -33.97 28.80
N ASP A 197 8.81 -34.33 29.10
CA ASP A 197 7.67 -34.16 28.20
C ASP A 197 7.42 -32.68 27.89
N ALA A 198 7.45 -31.81 28.91
CA ALA A 198 7.28 -30.37 28.73
C ALA A 198 8.42 -29.77 27.87
N GLN A 199 9.67 -30.18 28.08
CA GLN A 199 10.79 -29.76 27.24
C GLN A 199 10.62 -30.22 25.78
N GLN A 200 10.12 -31.44 25.58
CA GLN A 200 9.85 -31.96 24.24
C GLN A 200 8.71 -31.21 23.55
N VAL A 201 7.62 -30.89 24.26
CA VAL A 201 6.53 -30.05 23.74
C VAL A 201 7.05 -28.66 23.37
N LYS A 202 7.90 -28.06 24.21
CA LYS A 202 8.52 -26.77 23.94
C LYS A 202 9.38 -26.80 22.66
N LYS A 203 10.18 -27.86 22.48
CA LYS A 203 10.98 -28.07 21.26
C LYS A 203 10.10 -28.28 20.03
N ASN A 204 9.02 -29.04 20.14
CA ASN A 204 8.06 -29.29 19.07
C ASN A 204 7.33 -28.01 18.66
N ALA A 205 6.86 -27.23 19.63
CA ALA A 205 6.21 -25.94 19.39
C ALA A 205 7.12 -24.97 18.63
N LYS A 206 8.40 -24.89 19.01
CA LYS A 206 9.38 -24.06 18.29
C LYS A 206 9.64 -24.53 16.86
N LYS A 207 9.68 -25.84 16.64
CA LYS A 207 9.80 -26.42 15.30
C LYS A 207 8.55 -26.14 14.46
N GLU A 208 7.37 -26.30 15.04
CA GLU A 208 6.09 -26.00 14.40
C GLU A 208 5.98 -24.53 14.01
N TRP A 209 6.37 -23.62 14.91
CA TRP A 209 6.45 -22.19 14.65
C TRP A 209 7.31 -21.90 13.41
N ARG A 210 8.56 -22.37 13.40
CA ARG A 210 9.49 -22.14 12.28
C ARG A 210 8.99 -22.73 10.97
N ASN A 211 8.46 -23.94 11.00
CA ASN A 211 7.95 -24.62 9.80
C ASN A 211 6.71 -23.93 9.24
N SER A 212 5.86 -23.39 10.12
CA SER A 212 4.68 -22.62 9.71
C SER A 212 5.09 -21.28 9.13
N LEU A 213 6.07 -20.60 9.72
CA LEU A 213 6.56 -19.31 9.25
C LEU A 213 7.28 -19.42 7.90
N HIS A 214 8.15 -20.43 7.75
CA HIS A 214 9.00 -20.65 6.58
C HIS A 214 8.62 -21.94 5.84
N SER A 215 7.34 -22.07 5.45
CA SER A 215 6.87 -23.28 4.79
C SER A 215 7.60 -23.60 3.47
N VAL A 216 8.16 -22.57 2.82
CA VAL A 216 8.95 -22.68 1.57
C VAL A 216 10.22 -23.49 1.76
N ASP A 217 10.85 -23.43 2.94
CA ASP A 217 12.09 -24.17 3.21
C ASP A 217 11.86 -25.69 3.10
N ASN A 218 10.59 -26.13 3.20
CA ASN A 218 10.18 -27.52 3.10
C ASN A 218 9.56 -27.90 1.74
N ILE A 219 9.52 -26.99 0.77
CA ILE A 219 8.97 -27.26 -0.58
C ILE A 219 9.94 -28.13 -1.38
N LYS A 220 9.38 -29.11 -2.11
CA LYS A 220 10.13 -29.86 -3.13
C LYS A 220 10.54 -28.92 -4.27
N LYS A 221 11.79 -29.03 -4.73
CA LYS A 221 12.31 -28.22 -5.85
C LYS A 221 11.40 -28.20 -7.08
N THR A 222 10.77 -29.33 -7.41
CA THR A 222 9.80 -29.45 -8.52
C THR A 222 8.57 -28.58 -8.32
N ASP A 223 8.04 -28.52 -7.10
CA ASP A 223 6.83 -27.76 -6.78
C ASP A 223 7.14 -26.25 -6.72
N ALA A 224 8.34 -25.87 -6.26
CA ALA A 224 8.84 -24.50 -6.39
C ALA A 224 8.92 -24.03 -7.85
N ILE A 225 9.44 -24.89 -8.75
CA ILE A 225 9.49 -24.60 -10.19
C ILE A 225 8.07 -24.40 -10.76
N PHE A 226 7.09 -25.21 -10.34
CA PHE A 226 5.70 -25.05 -10.78
C PHE A 226 5.10 -23.73 -10.30
N LEU A 227 5.35 -23.34 -9.04
CA LEU A 227 4.87 -22.07 -8.50
C LEU A 227 5.54 -20.86 -9.18
N ALA A 228 6.83 -20.93 -9.48
CA ALA A 228 7.52 -19.89 -10.24
C ALA A 228 6.96 -19.76 -11.68
N LYS A 229 6.74 -20.88 -12.37
CA LYS A 229 6.08 -20.88 -13.68
C LYS A 229 4.66 -20.31 -13.61
N ALA A 230 3.91 -20.65 -12.57
CA ALA A 230 2.56 -20.13 -12.36
C ALA A 230 2.58 -18.62 -12.15
N ALA A 231 3.50 -18.12 -11.33
CA ALA A 231 3.67 -16.69 -11.09
C ALA A 231 3.92 -15.96 -12.40
N ASN A 232 4.86 -16.43 -13.24
CA ASN A 232 5.13 -15.81 -14.55
C ASN A 232 3.88 -15.78 -15.45
N ILE A 233 3.12 -16.89 -15.50
CA ILE A 233 1.88 -16.95 -16.29
C ILE A 233 0.85 -15.96 -15.76
N LEU A 234 0.71 -15.84 -14.44
CA LEU A 234 -0.22 -14.91 -13.79
C LEU A 234 0.25 -13.45 -13.92
N GLU A 235 1.55 -13.20 -14.01
CA GLU A 235 2.13 -11.88 -14.30
C GLU A 235 1.78 -11.45 -15.73
N GLU A 236 1.96 -12.35 -16.69
CA GLU A 236 1.66 -12.08 -18.09
C GLU A 236 0.17 -12.01 -18.40
N ARG A 237 -0.67 -12.83 -17.75
CA ARG A 237 -2.09 -13.02 -18.13
C ARG A 237 -3.09 -12.47 -17.12
N GLY A 238 -2.65 -12.07 -15.94
CA GLY A 238 -3.54 -11.61 -14.86
C GLY A 238 -4.23 -12.76 -14.13
N PRO A 239 -5.33 -12.48 -13.40
CA PRO A 239 -6.02 -13.49 -12.61
C PRO A 239 -6.63 -14.62 -13.45
N LEU A 240 -6.28 -15.87 -13.15
CA LEU A 240 -6.72 -17.07 -13.87
C LEU A 240 -7.12 -18.19 -12.92
N SER A 241 -8.02 -19.08 -13.34
CA SER A 241 -8.33 -20.29 -12.59
C SER A 241 -7.15 -21.27 -12.60
N SER A 242 -7.07 -22.18 -11.60
CA SER A 242 -6.01 -23.21 -11.57
C SER A 242 -5.97 -24.06 -12.84
N LYS A 243 -7.11 -24.26 -13.51
CA LYS A 243 -7.20 -25.01 -14.78
C LYS A 243 -6.57 -24.24 -15.93
N GLU A 244 -6.84 -22.95 -16.04
CA GLU A 244 -6.26 -22.10 -17.10
C GLU A 244 -4.77 -21.92 -16.94
N VAL A 245 -4.30 -21.75 -15.69
CA VAL A 245 -2.86 -21.70 -15.40
C VAL A 245 -2.20 -23.04 -15.76
N PHE A 246 -2.78 -24.16 -15.34
CA PHE A 246 -2.27 -25.49 -15.66
C PHE A 246 -2.19 -25.73 -17.18
N ASN A 247 -3.25 -25.40 -17.92
CA ASN A 247 -3.27 -25.53 -19.39
C ASN A 247 -2.23 -24.65 -20.09
N SER A 248 -1.81 -23.57 -19.45
CA SER A 248 -0.80 -22.65 -19.98
C SER A 248 0.64 -23.09 -19.65
N MET A 249 0.81 -24.07 -18.75
CA MET A 249 2.12 -24.61 -18.40
C MET A 249 2.56 -25.68 -19.40
N GLN A 250 3.64 -25.41 -20.13
CA GLN A 250 4.28 -26.41 -20.97
C GLN A 250 5.33 -27.23 -20.20
N GLY A 251 5.44 -28.52 -20.53
CA GLY A 251 6.50 -29.41 -20.04
C GLY A 251 6.41 -29.77 -18.56
N THR A 252 5.22 -29.84 -17.96
CA THR A 252 5.05 -30.24 -16.55
C THR A 252 4.60 -31.70 -16.45
N THR A 253 5.55 -32.62 -16.40
CA THR A 253 5.30 -34.03 -16.09
C THR A 253 4.87 -34.17 -14.63
N HIS A 254 3.79 -34.91 -14.36
CA HIS A 254 3.24 -35.18 -13.01
C HIS A 254 2.62 -33.99 -12.25
N LEU A 255 2.29 -32.89 -12.94
CA LEU A 255 1.45 -31.84 -12.39
C LEU A 255 -0.01 -32.07 -12.81
N THR A 256 -0.94 -31.85 -11.89
CA THR A 256 -2.39 -31.85 -12.18
C THR A 256 -3.00 -30.54 -11.71
N THR A 257 -4.15 -30.16 -12.26
CA THR A 257 -4.90 -28.97 -11.81
C THR A 257 -5.19 -28.99 -10.31
N GLN A 258 -5.52 -30.16 -9.76
CA GLN A 258 -5.78 -30.34 -8.33
C GLN A 258 -4.51 -30.11 -7.50
N LYS A 259 -3.37 -30.68 -7.93
CA LYS A 259 -2.09 -30.48 -7.27
C LYS A 259 -1.67 -29.00 -7.33
N LEU A 260 -1.82 -28.34 -8.48
CA LEU A 260 -1.52 -26.92 -8.63
C LEU A 260 -2.40 -26.04 -7.72
N SER A 261 -3.70 -26.36 -7.62
CA SER A 261 -4.61 -25.66 -6.71
C SER A 261 -4.22 -25.85 -5.24
N ALA A 262 -3.80 -27.05 -4.84
CA ALA A 262 -3.28 -27.31 -3.50
C ALA A 262 -1.97 -26.54 -3.23
N LEU A 263 -1.07 -26.48 -4.22
CA LEU A 263 0.17 -25.70 -4.12
C LEU A 263 -0.11 -24.20 -3.94
N PHE A 264 -1.07 -23.64 -4.67
CA PHE A 264 -1.45 -22.23 -4.46
C PHE A 264 -2.01 -21.97 -3.06
N LYS A 265 -2.83 -22.88 -2.53
CA LYS A 265 -3.37 -22.74 -1.17
C LYS A 265 -2.28 -22.83 -0.10
N MET A 266 -1.32 -23.74 -0.24
CA MET A 266 -0.31 -23.98 0.79
C MET A 266 0.88 -23.01 0.69
N HIS A 267 1.27 -22.65 -0.54
CA HIS A 267 2.54 -21.99 -0.81
C HIS A 267 2.43 -20.83 -1.83
N GLY A 268 1.23 -20.54 -2.36
CA GLY A 268 1.04 -19.49 -3.36
C GLY A 268 1.47 -18.11 -2.89
N VAL A 269 1.15 -17.77 -1.63
CA VAL A 269 1.49 -16.49 -1.00
C VAL A 269 2.99 -16.20 -1.07
N GLU A 270 3.83 -17.23 -1.05
CA GLU A 270 5.30 -17.08 -1.09
C GLU A 270 5.79 -16.56 -2.44
N TYR A 271 5.03 -16.87 -3.50
CA TYR A 271 5.23 -16.41 -4.87
C TYR A 271 4.29 -15.27 -5.24
N ASP A 272 3.71 -14.59 -4.24
CA ASP A 272 2.72 -13.51 -4.39
C ASP A 272 1.42 -13.94 -5.09
N ILE A 273 1.14 -15.25 -5.13
CA ILE A 273 -0.07 -15.81 -5.73
C ILE A 273 -1.16 -15.92 -4.67
N GLU A 274 -2.22 -15.14 -4.82
CA GLU A 274 -3.38 -15.18 -3.93
C GLU A 274 -4.68 -15.38 -4.69
N LYS A 275 -5.73 -15.74 -3.96
CA LYS A 275 -7.05 -15.92 -4.54
C LYS A 275 -7.70 -14.56 -4.82
N VAL A 276 -7.94 -14.25 -6.09
CA VAL A 276 -8.56 -13.01 -6.55
C VAL A 276 -9.89 -13.35 -7.20
N GLY A 277 -11.00 -13.12 -6.47
CA GLY A 277 -12.34 -13.51 -6.91
C GLY A 277 -12.50 -15.02 -7.03
N ILE A 278 -12.81 -15.50 -8.24
CA ILE A 278 -12.99 -16.93 -8.55
C ILE A 278 -11.65 -17.60 -8.92
N GLY A 279 -10.64 -16.79 -9.31
CA GLY A 279 -9.33 -17.26 -9.78
C GLY A 279 -8.20 -17.00 -8.79
N TRP A 280 -6.98 -17.17 -9.29
CA TRP A 280 -5.71 -16.87 -8.63
C TRP A 280 -5.04 -15.74 -9.39
N GLY A 281 -4.47 -14.76 -8.70
CA GLY A 281 -3.77 -13.65 -9.30
C GLY A 281 -2.50 -13.31 -8.52
N LEU A 282 -1.61 -12.55 -9.15
CA LEU A 282 -0.49 -11.96 -8.44
C LEU A 282 -0.94 -10.73 -7.67
N VAL A 283 -0.60 -10.70 -6.38
CA VAL A 283 -0.83 -9.57 -5.48
C VAL A 283 0.53 -9.04 -5.04
N ARG A 284 0.96 -7.94 -5.66
CA ARG A 284 2.13 -7.17 -5.20
C ARG A 284 1.64 -5.88 -4.56
N ASP A 285 2.18 -5.52 -3.40
CA ASP A 285 1.91 -4.26 -2.69
C ASP A 285 0.42 -3.97 -2.42
N ASN A 286 -0.37 -5.00 -2.02
CA ASN A 286 -1.83 -4.91 -1.84
C ASN A 286 -2.59 -4.41 -3.08
N SER A 287 -1.97 -4.51 -4.26
CA SER A 287 -2.58 -4.19 -5.54
C SER A 287 -2.71 -5.46 -6.36
N VAL A 288 -3.94 -5.73 -6.81
CA VAL A 288 -4.16 -6.74 -7.85
C VAL A 288 -3.63 -6.13 -9.15
N ILE A 289 -2.74 -6.84 -9.84
CA ILE A 289 -2.23 -6.40 -11.13
C ILE A 289 -3.38 -6.48 -12.15
N PHE A 290 -3.99 -5.33 -12.49
CA PHE A 290 -4.94 -5.22 -13.59
C PHE A 290 -4.14 -5.13 -14.89
N LYS A 291 -4.15 -6.22 -15.69
CA LYS A 291 -3.35 -6.32 -16.93
C LYS A 291 -3.65 -5.20 -17.95
N ASP A 292 -4.90 -4.74 -18.03
CA ASP A 292 -5.26 -3.53 -18.78
C ASP A 292 -6.21 -2.67 -17.93
N VAL A 293 -5.61 -1.70 -17.23
CA VAL A 293 -6.32 -0.75 -16.37
C VAL A 293 -7.39 -0.01 -17.16
N TRP A 294 -7.16 0.28 -18.44
CA TRP A 294 -8.08 1.04 -19.27
C TRP A 294 -9.27 0.20 -19.75
N ALA A 295 -9.04 -1.06 -20.14
CA ALA A 295 -10.12 -1.98 -20.46
C ALA A 295 -10.99 -2.29 -19.24
N TYR A 296 -10.37 -2.48 -18.07
CA TYR A 296 -11.10 -2.68 -16.82
C TYR A 296 -11.91 -1.43 -16.42
N ALA A 297 -11.27 -0.25 -16.48
CA ALA A 297 -11.95 1.03 -16.23
C ALA A 297 -13.12 1.23 -17.19
N ALA A 298 -12.98 0.90 -18.47
CA ALA A 298 -14.05 1.02 -19.45
C ALA A 298 -15.25 0.11 -19.12
N GLY A 299 -14.98 -1.17 -18.81
CA GLY A 299 -16.02 -2.12 -18.41
C GLY A 299 -16.75 -1.68 -17.13
N PHE A 300 -15.99 -1.16 -16.15
CA PHE A 300 -16.57 -0.64 -14.92
C PHE A 300 -17.36 0.65 -15.14
N LEU A 301 -16.88 1.53 -16.03
CA LEU A 301 -17.60 2.76 -16.38
C LEU A 301 -18.92 2.43 -17.07
N ASP A 302 -18.93 1.44 -17.96
CA ASP A 302 -20.16 0.99 -18.65
C ASP A 302 -21.18 0.44 -17.66
N ALA A 303 -20.74 -0.38 -16.69
CA ALA A 303 -21.63 -1.02 -15.72
C ALA A 303 -22.17 -0.07 -14.64
N ASP A 304 -21.26 0.58 -13.89
CA ASP A 304 -21.59 1.31 -12.66
C ASP A 304 -21.09 2.78 -12.68
N GLY A 305 -20.59 3.23 -13.83
CA GLY A 305 -20.10 4.59 -14.02
C GLY A 305 -21.10 5.54 -14.68
N TYR A 306 -20.74 6.81 -14.69
CA TYR A 306 -21.50 7.86 -15.36
C TYR A 306 -20.60 8.76 -16.21
N ILE A 307 -21.19 9.29 -17.28
CA ILE A 307 -20.65 10.38 -18.08
C ILE A 307 -21.78 11.39 -18.26
N THR A 308 -21.57 12.63 -17.83
CA THR A 308 -22.58 13.69 -17.88
C THR A 308 -21.95 15.03 -18.26
N ILE A 309 -22.77 15.94 -18.79
CA ILE A 309 -22.43 17.34 -18.98
C ILE A 309 -23.43 18.14 -18.16
N THR A 310 -22.97 19.09 -17.35
CA THR A 310 -23.87 19.95 -16.56
C THR A 310 -24.54 21.00 -17.44
N LYS A 311 -25.60 21.65 -16.95
CA LYS A 311 -26.22 22.81 -17.62
C LYS A 311 -25.24 23.97 -17.87
N ARG A 312 -24.12 24.01 -17.13
CA ARG A 312 -23.03 24.99 -17.32
C ARG A 312 -22.00 24.54 -18.36
N LEU A 313 -22.28 23.47 -19.10
CA LEU A 313 -21.38 22.87 -20.10
C LEU A 313 -20.07 22.38 -19.49
N GLU A 314 -20.12 21.88 -18.25
CA GLU A 314 -18.99 21.24 -17.58
C GLU A 314 -19.11 19.72 -17.71
N PRO A 315 -18.20 19.05 -18.44
CA PRO A 315 -18.18 17.60 -18.51
C PRO A 315 -17.74 17.00 -17.18
N ARG A 316 -18.35 15.86 -16.82
CA ARG A 316 -18.03 15.07 -15.62
C ARG A 316 -18.11 13.59 -15.95
N ALA A 317 -17.18 12.82 -15.43
CA ALA A 317 -17.24 11.37 -15.48
C ALA A 317 -16.88 10.82 -14.10
N GLY A 318 -17.34 9.61 -13.80
CA GLY A 318 -16.93 8.99 -12.56
C GLY A 318 -17.44 7.58 -12.38
N PHE A 319 -16.80 6.91 -11.43
CA PHE A 319 -17.16 5.59 -10.97
C PHE A 319 -17.89 5.69 -9.64
N ILE A 320 -18.89 4.83 -9.45
CA ILE A 320 -19.64 4.75 -8.21
C ILE A 320 -19.64 3.30 -7.76
N ALA A 321 -19.19 3.06 -6.53
CA ALA A 321 -19.21 1.74 -5.91
C ALA A 321 -19.79 1.82 -4.49
N THR A 322 -20.27 0.70 -3.96
CA THR A 322 -20.81 0.63 -2.58
C THR A 322 -20.16 -0.49 -1.78
N GLY A 323 -20.07 -0.30 -0.46
CA GLY A 323 -19.48 -1.25 0.49
C GLY A 323 -17.96 -1.38 0.40
N ASP A 324 -17.40 -2.20 1.31
CA ASP A 324 -15.95 -2.30 1.52
C ASP A 324 -15.18 -2.80 0.28
N ARG A 325 -15.78 -3.72 -0.48
CA ARG A 325 -15.20 -4.15 -1.76
C ARG A 325 -15.18 -3.02 -2.78
N GLY A 326 -16.25 -2.22 -2.83
CA GLY A 326 -16.33 -1.05 -3.71
C GLY A 326 -15.30 0.04 -3.36
N LYS A 327 -15.02 0.22 -2.06
CA LYS A 327 -13.94 1.07 -1.57
C LYS A 327 -12.59 0.66 -2.13
N LEU A 328 -12.25 -0.62 -1.96
CA LEU A 328 -10.99 -1.19 -2.44
C LEU A 328 -10.85 -1.01 -3.96
N HIS A 329 -11.93 -1.26 -4.73
CA HIS A 329 -11.92 -1.05 -6.17
C HIS A 329 -11.66 0.41 -6.57
N CYS A 330 -12.33 1.37 -5.92
CA CYS A 330 -12.11 2.79 -6.23
C CYS A 330 -10.71 3.27 -5.86
N GLU A 331 -10.17 2.80 -4.73
CA GLU A 331 -8.81 3.11 -4.28
C GLU A 331 -7.75 2.54 -5.23
N GLN A 332 -7.91 1.27 -5.64
CA GLN A 332 -7.01 0.61 -6.58
C GLN A 332 -7.08 1.27 -7.96
N LEU A 333 -8.28 1.58 -8.45
CA LEU A 333 -8.46 2.22 -9.75
C LEU A 333 -7.88 3.65 -9.77
N HIS A 334 -8.05 4.41 -8.68
CA HIS A 334 -7.44 5.73 -8.54
C HIS A 334 -5.91 5.66 -8.58
N LYS A 335 -5.31 4.71 -7.85
CA LYS A 335 -3.85 4.47 -7.88
C LYS A 335 -3.35 4.06 -9.26
N ALA A 336 -4.09 3.17 -9.94
CA ALA A 336 -3.70 2.64 -11.24
C ALA A 336 -3.83 3.69 -12.37
N LEU A 337 -4.89 4.50 -12.35
CA LEU A 337 -5.11 5.57 -13.33
C LEU A 337 -4.22 6.80 -13.06
N GLY A 338 -3.87 7.04 -11.79
CA GLY A 338 -3.07 8.20 -11.36
C GLY A 338 -3.72 9.54 -11.73
N CYS A 339 -5.05 9.61 -11.71
CA CYS A 339 -5.84 10.82 -11.97
C CYS A 339 -7.23 10.73 -11.34
N GLY A 340 -7.92 11.86 -11.26
CA GLY A 340 -9.26 11.99 -10.67
C GLY A 340 -9.23 12.24 -9.16
N VAL A 341 -10.42 12.40 -8.58
CA VAL A 341 -10.62 12.70 -7.16
C VAL A 341 -11.41 11.61 -6.50
N LEU A 342 -10.77 10.95 -5.53
CA LEU A 342 -11.34 9.88 -4.75
C LEU A 342 -12.08 10.43 -3.53
N GLN A 343 -13.31 9.95 -3.33
CA GLN A 343 -14.12 10.20 -2.14
C GLN A 343 -14.63 8.86 -1.61
N THR A 344 -14.19 8.47 -0.42
CA THR A 344 -14.62 7.22 0.23
C THR A 344 -15.59 7.50 1.38
N ASP A 345 -16.32 6.46 1.77
CA ASP A 345 -17.14 6.44 3.00
C ASP A 345 -18.27 7.48 3.02
N LEU A 346 -18.76 7.86 1.84
CA LEU A 346 -19.90 8.77 1.72
C LEU A 346 -21.18 8.05 2.15
N LYS A 347 -21.90 8.62 3.12
CA LYS A 347 -23.22 8.09 3.50
C LYS A 347 -24.22 8.39 2.38
N ILE A 348 -24.94 7.35 1.93
CA ILE A 348 -25.97 7.48 0.88
C ILE A 348 -27.16 8.31 1.38
N HIS A 349 -27.52 8.15 2.65
CA HIS A 349 -28.53 8.97 3.35
C HIS A 349 -28.14 9.05 4.84
N LYS A 350 -28.72 10.02 5.58
CA LYS A 350 -28.35 10.30 6.99
C LYS A 350 -28.37 9.04 7.89
N ASN A 351 -29.28 8.10 7.62
CA ASN A 351 -29.47 6.87 8.39
C ASN A 351 -28.97 5.58 7.69
N SER A 352 -28.20 5.70 6.60
CA SER A 352 -27.75 4.51 5.88
C SER A 352 -26.58 3.84 6.56
N ARG A 353 -26.66 2.52 6.70
CA ARG A 353 -25.51 1.67 7.03
C ARG A 353 -24.59 1.41 5.83
N ARG A 354 -25.04 1.73 4.60
CA ARG A 354 -24.27 1.54 3.37
C ARG A 354 -23.49 2.81 3.02
N THR A 355 -22.19 2.63 2.84
CA THR A 355 -21.26 3.63 2.33
C THR A 355 -21.16 3.56 0.81
N GLN A 356 -20.93 4.72 0.20
CA GLN A 356 -20.70 4.91 -1.21
C GLN A 356 -19.31 5.50 -1.41
N HIS A 357 -18.64 5.01 -2.45
CA HIS A 357 -17.29 5.40 -2.82
C HIS A 357 -17.37 5.92 -4.25
N ARG A 358 -16.79 7.09 -4.49
CA ARG A 358 -16.81 7.73 -5.81
C ARG A 358 -15.41 8.08 -6.22
N LEU A 359 -15.08 7.79 -7.48
CA LEU A 359 -13.89 8.30 -8.14
C LEU A 359 -14.36 9.22 -9.27
N GLN A 360 -14.13 10.52 -9.12
CA GLN A 360 -14.71 11.56 -9.98
C GLN A 360 -13.64 12.27 -10.82
N PHE A 361 -13.97 12.58 -12.06
CA PHE A 361 -13.13 13.27 -13.02
C PHE A 361 -13.88 14.51 -13.51
N TYR A 362 -13.33 15.68 -13.20
CA TYR A 362 -13.91 16.97 -13.57
C TYR A 362 -12.88 17.96 -14.11
N SER A 363 -11.58 17.73 -13.86
CA SER A 363 -10.53 18.52 -14.50
C SER A 363 -10.40 18.09 -15.97
N GLU A 364 -10.04 19.04 -16.83
CA GLU A 364 -9.88 18.76 -18.26
C GLU A 364 -8.78 17.73 -18.53
N ASN A 365 -7.64 17.85 -17.85
CA ASN A 365 -6.53 16.91 -18.01
C ASN A 365 -6.94 15.49 -17.61
N ASP A 366 -7.66 15.36 -16.49
CA ASP A 366 -8.12 14.07 -16.00
C ASP A 366 -9.15 13.44 -16.94
N LEU A 367 -10.10 14.23 -17.44
CA LEU A 367 -11.10 13.78 -18.40
C LEU A 367 -10.47 13.37 -19.73
N ARG A 368 -9.53 14.16 -20.27
CA ARG A 368 -8.81 13.81 -21.50
C ARG A 368 -8.03 12.51 -21.33
N LYS A 369 -7.32 12.37 -20.22
CA LYS A 369 -6.55 11.16 -19.88
C LYS A 369 -7.48 9.95 -19.76
N LEU A 370 -8.60 10.10 -19.05
CA LEU A 370 -9.59 9.04 -18.88
C LEU A 370 -10.20 8.62 -20.23
N MET A 371 -10.79 9.56 -20.96
CA MET A 371 -11.49 9.28 -22.22
C MET A 371 -10.55 8.67 -23.26
N LYS A 372 -9.34 9.23 -23.44
CA LYS A 372 -8.35 8.67 -24.38
C LYS A 372 -8.02 7.20 -24.08
N GLY A 373 -7.90 6.84 -22.81
CA GLY A 373 -7.61 5.47 -22.40
C GLY A 373 -8.79 4.52 -22.59
N ILE A 374 -10.00 4.92 -22.21
CA ILE A 374 -11.17 4.01 -22.18
C ILE A 374 -11.95 3.94 -23.49
N THR A 375 -11.88 4.95 -24.37
CA THR A 375 -12.79 5.06 -25.54
C THR A 375 -12.72 3.85 -26.49
N GLN A 376 -11.55 3.23 -26.64
CA GLN A 376 -11.38 2.04 -27.48
C GLN A 376 -12.03 0.78 -26.90
N HIS A 377 -12.27 0.75 -25.59
CA HIS A 377 -12.81 -0.39 -24.86
C HIS A 377 -14.29 -0.20 -24.47
N LEU A 378 -14.80 1.03 -24.51
CA LEU A 378 -16.20 1.36 -24.20
C LEU A 378 -17.17 0.75 -25.23
N ARG A 379 -18.27 0.21 -24.72
CA ARG A 379 -19.39 -0.29 -25.54
C ARG A 379 -20.63 0.56 -25.37
N MET A 380 -21.13 0.68 -24.14
CA MET A 380 -22.43 1.32 -23.89
C MET A 380 -22.34 2.84 -23.85
N LYS A 381 -21.28 3.38 -23.22
CA LYS A 381 -21.11 4.83 -23.01
C LYS A 381 -20.19 5.50 -24.02
N LYS A 382 -19.91 4.83 -25.16
CA LYS A 382 -18.98 5.31 -26.19
C LYS A 382 -19.43 6.63 -26.81
N GLY A 383 -20.73 6.79 -27.07
CA GLY A 383 -21.30 8.03 -27.63
C GLY A 383 -21.14 9.22 -26.68
N GLN A 384 -21.38 9.00 -25.38
CA GLN A 384 -21.20 10.04 -24.35
C GLN A 384 -19.73 10.43 -24.23
N ALA A 385 -18.82 9.46 -24.25
CA ALA A 385 -17.38 9.71 -24.19
C ALA A 385 -16.90 10.56 -25.39
N GLY A 386 -17.36 10.23 -26.61
CA GLY A 386 -17.05 11.01 -27.81
C GLY A 386 -17.53 12.46 -27.72
N ALA A 387 -18.78 12.67 -27.27
CA ALA A 387 -19.32 14.01 -27.09
C ALA A 387 -18.57 14.84 -26.03
N VAL A 388 -18.05 14.20 -24.97
CA VAL A 388 -17.21 14.87 -23.97
C VAL A 388 -15.85 15.27 -24.56
N VAL A 389 -15.21 14.41 -25.35
CA VAL A 389 -13.93 14.76 -26.00
C VAL A 389 -14.13 15.94 -26.95
N GLU A 390 -15.18 15.91 -27.78
CA GLU A 390 -15.52 17.01 -28.69
C GLU A 390 -15.78 18.32 -27.93
N LEU A 391 -16.52 18.26 -26.82
CA LEU A 391 -16.79 19.43 -25.96
C LEU A 391 -15.49 20.01 -25.37
N LEU A 392 -14.53 19.16 -24.98
CA LEU A 392 -13.24 19.60 -24.46
C LEU A 392 -12.39 20.26 -25.55
N ASP A 393 -12.42 19.75 -26.79
CA ASP A 393 -11.69 20.33 -27.93
C ASP A 393 -12.23 21.70 -28.36
N MET A 394 -13.51 21.97 -28.09
CA MET A 394 -14.15 23.26 -28.35
C MET A 394 -14.02 24.26 -27.18
N ARG A 395 -13.34 23.90 -26.09
CA ARG A 395 -13.21 24.76 -24.92
C ARG A 395 -12.38 26.01 -25.25
N GLY A 396 -12.82 27.17 -24.76
CA GLY A 396 -12.17 28.46 -25.01
C GLY A 396 -12.61 29.18 -26.29
N ARG A 397 -13.32 28.50 -27.19
CA ARG A 397 -13.91 29.09 -28.40
C ARG A 397 -15.30 29.67 -28.11
N LYS A 398 -15.62 30.83 -28.69
CA LYS A 398 -16.81 31.64 -28.33
C LYS A 398 -17.72 32.04 -29.50
N THR A 399 -17.48 31.55 -30.71
CA THR A 399 -18.36 31.84 -31.85
C THR A 399 -19.73 31.18 -31.68
N ASP A 400 -20.75 31.72 -32.34
CA ASP A 400 -22.12 31.28 -32.15
C ASP A 400 -22.36 29.87 -32.68
N ILE A 401 -21.64 29.47 -33.74
CA ILE A 401 -21.62 28.09 -34.26
C ILE A 401 -21.13 27.11 -33.18
N ILE A 402 -20.05 27.47 -32.48
CA ILE A 402 -19.49 26.65 -31.40
C ILE A 402 -20.42 26.63 -30.18
N LYS A 403 -21.03 27.75 -29.80
CA LYS A 403 -22.02 27.77 -28.70
C LYS A 403 -23.18 26.83 -28.99
N SER A 404 -23.76 26.91 -30.20
CA SER A 404 -24.83 26.03 -30.64
C SER A 404 -24.42 24.56 -30.59
N ARG A 405 -23.20 24.22 -31.04
CA ARG A 405 -22.70 22.85 -30.99
C ARG A 405 -22.49 22.36 -29.55
N ARG A 406 -21.99 23.18 -28.64
CA ARG A 406 -21.80 22.79 -27.24
C ARG A 406 -23.15 22.49 -26.55
N ASP A 407 -24.19 23.24 -26.89
CA ASP A 407 -25.56 22.95 -26.41
C ASP A 407 -26.10 21.64 -26.99
N GLU A 408 -25.82 21.33 -28.26
CA GLU A 408 -26.16 20.04 -28.86
C GLU A 408 -25.44 18.88 -28.17
N LEU A 409 -24.13 19.01 -27.89
CA LEU A 409 -23.36 17.97 -27.19
C LEU A 409 -23.91 17.69 -25.79
N TYR A 410 -24.33 18.73 -25.07
CA TYR A 410 -25.07 18.57 -23.82
C TYR A 410 -26.37 17.78 -23.99
N ARG A 411 -27.18 18.11 -25.01
CA ARG A 411 -28.43 17.40 -25.33
C ARG A 411 -28.18 15.95 -25.73
N ILE A 412 -27.15 15.68 -26.54
CA ILE A 412 -26.72 14.33 -26.94
C ILE A 412 -26.41 13.46 -25.72
N VAL A 413 -25.57 13.95 -24.80
CA VAL A 413 -25.21 13.18 -23.60
C VAL A 413 -26.44 12.97 -22.70
N LYS A 414 -27.29 13.99 -22.55
CA LYS A 414 -28.52 13.88 -21.76
C LYS A 414 -29.49 12.87 -22.39
N TRP A 415 -29.65 12.88 -23.70
CA TRP A 415 -30.45 11.91 -24.45
C TRP A 415 -29.93 10.50 -24.28
N LEU A 416 -28.63 10.26 -24.51
CA LEU A 416 -28.04 8.92 -24.40
C LEU A 416 -28.18 8.30 -23.00
N ASN A 417 -28.27 9.12 -21.96
CA ASN A 417 -28.46 8.66 -20.59
C ASN A 417 -29.92 8.31 -20.24
N TRP A 418 -30.90 8.85 -20.97
CA TRP A 418 -32.33 8.74 -20.63
C TRP A 418 -33.22 8.19 -21.75
N LYS A 419 -32.68 7.92 -22.95
CA LYS A 419 -33.43 7.43 -24.11
C LYS A 419 -34.23 6.15 -23.85
N ASP A 420 -33.76 5.32 -22.92
CA ASP A 420 -34.36 4.03 -22.58
C ASP A 420 -35.42 4.14 -21.45
N VAL A 421 -35.65 5.35 -20.93
CA VAL A 421 -36.65 5.65 -19.90
C VAL A 421 -37.79 6.46 -20.55
N PRO A 422 -38.95 5.85 -20.85
CA PRO A 422 -40.01 6.47 -21.67
C PRO A 422 -40.45 7.87 -21.18
N ASP A 423 -40.75 8.00 -19.88
CA ASP A 423 -41.22 9.26 -19.30
C ASP A 423 -40.18 10.38 -19.45
N LYS A 424 -38.90 10.05 -19.24
CA LYS A 424 -37.80 11.01 -19.34
C LYS A 424 -37.48 11.35 -20.79
N ARG A 425 -37.60 10.38 -21.69
CA ARG A 425 -37.42 10.57 -23.13
C ARG A 425 -38.41 11.61 -23.66
N GLU A 426 -39.70 11.46 -23.32
CA GLU A 426 -40.76 12.38 -23.77
C GLU A 426 -40.63 13.77 -23.14
N GLU A 427 -40.25 13.84 -21.87
CA GLU A 427 -39.95 15.10 -21.18
C GLU A 427 -38.83 15.89 -21.90
N LEU A 428 -37.76 15.21 -22.32
CA LEU A 428 -36.63 15.84 -23.01
C LEU A 428 -37.00 16.36 -24.40
N LEU A 429 -37.74 15.56 -25.19
CA LEU A 429 -38.19 15.99 -26.52
C LEU A 429 -39.08 17.23 -26.43
N LYS A 430 -39.96 17.28 -25.43
CA LYS A 430 -40.81 18.43 -25.15
C LYS A 430 -40.00 19.64 -24.65
N GLU A 431 -39.04 19.44 -23.74
CA GLU A 431 -38.15 20.50 -23.22
C GLU A 431 -37.38 21.18 -24.37
N TRP A 432 -36.94 20.40 -25.35
CA TRP A 432 -36.13 20.89 -26.47
C TRP A 432 -36.93 21.32 -27.69
N ASN A 433 -38.24 21.07 -27.69
CA ASN A 433 -39.13 21.31 -28.81
C ASN A 433 -38.63 20.67 -30.12
N ILE A 434 -38.17 19.42 -30.04
CA ILE A 434 -37.67 18.63 -31.19
C ILE A 434 -38.22 17.20 -31.11
N ASP A 435 -38.23 16.53 -32.26
CA ASP A 435 -38.55 15.12 -32.37
C ASP A 435 -37.26 14.25 -32.37
N GLU A 436 -37.42 12.92 -32.41
CA GLU A 436 -36.29 12.00 -32.44
C GLU A 436 -35.41 12.20 -33.69
N VAL A 437 -36.00 12.65 -34.80
CA VAL A 437 -35.26 12.95 -36.03
C VAL A 437 -34.34 14.15 -35.82
N GLY A 438 -34.83 15.19 -35.15
CA GLY A 438 -34.03 16.34 -34.73
C GLY A 438 -32.88 15.95 -33.81
N VAL A 439 -33.09 15.00 -32.89
CA VAL A 439 -32.01 14.46 -32.06
C VAL A 439 -30.98 13.70 -32.90
N ARG A 440 -31.42 12.85 -33.84
CA ARG A 440 -30.51 12.12 -34.75
C ARG A 440 -29.69 13.06 -35.62
N ALA A 441 -30.26 14.17 -36.09
CA ALA A 441 -29.56 15.19 -36.85
C ALA A 441 -28.41 15.85 -36.07
N MET A 442 -28.47 15.88 -34.73
CA MET A 442 -27.36 16.37 -33.91
C MET A 442 -26.16 15.42 -33.95
N PHE A 443 -26.39 14.11 -34.09
CA PHE A 443 -25.30 13.11 -34.20
C PHE A 443 -24.61 13.13 -35.56
N SER A 444 -25.29 13.57 -36.63
CA SER A 444 -24.72 13.60 -37.98
C SER A 444 -23.90 14.85 -38.28
N ARG A 445 -23.91 15.86 -37.38
CA ARG A 445 -23.06 17.04 -37.50
C ARG A 445 -21.63 16.69 -37.08
N ASP A 446 -20.70 16.85 -38.01
CA ASP A 446 -19.27 16.62 -37.78
C ASP A 446 -18.63 17.81 -37.04
N GLY A 447 -18.05 17.53 -35.88
CA GLY A 447 -17.38 18.52 -35.04
C GLY A 447 -16.11 19.09 -35.68
N GLU A 448 -15.42 18.32 -36.52
CA GLU A 448 -14.20 18.77 -37.21
C GLU A 448 -14.53 19.79 -38.30
N THR A 449 -15.54 19.51 -39.12
CA THR A 449 -16.06 20.46 -40.12
C THR A 449 -16.51 21.78 -39.48
N LEU A 450 -17.21 21.72 -38.33
CA LEU A 450 -17.62 22.93 -37.60
C LEU A 450 -16.42 23.71 -37.05
N ARG A 451 -15.36 23.02 -36.64
CA ARG A 451 -14.11 23.66 -36.19
C ARG A 451 -13.41 24.38 -37.33
N LEU A 452 -13.35 23.75 -38.50
CA LEU A 452 -12.77 24.35 -39.71
C LEU A 452 -13.55 25.59 -40.17
N LEU A 453 -14.89 25.56 -40.06
CA LEU A 453 -15.74 26.73 -40.34
C LEU A 453 -15.50 27.88 -39.33
N ASP A 454 -15.34 27.57 -38.04
CA ASP A 454 -14.96 28.55 -37.00
C ASP A 454 -13.58 29.16 -37.28
N ASP A 455 -12.60 28.32 -37.63
CA ASP A 455 -11.23 28.75 -37.94
C ASP A 455 -11.21 29.64 -39.20
N ALA A 456 -11.96 29.28 -40.25
CA ALA A 456 -12.09 30.08 -41.46
C ALA A 456 -12.80 31.43 -41.20
N GLY A 457 -13.86 31.45 -40.39
CA GLY A 457 -14.57 32.67 -40.03
C GLY A 457 -13.68 33.67 -39.28
N ARG A 458 -12.83 33.19 -38.37
CA ARG A 458 -11.87 34.05 -37.65
C ARG A 458 -10.77 34.60 -38.55
N LEU A 459 -10.30 33.82 -39.53
CA LEU A 459 -9.33 34.30 -40.51
C LEU A 459 -9.92 35.44 -41.35
N VAL A 460 -11.20 35.36 -41.71
CA VAL A 460 -11.90 36.44 -42.43
C VAL A 460 -12.10 37.68 -41.54
N GLU A 461 -12.36 37.51 -40.24
CA GLU A 461 -12.43 38.65 -39.29
C GLU A 461 -11.07 39.30 -38.99
N MET A 462 -9.97 38.58 -39.21
CA MET A 462 -8.60 39.06 -39.01
C MET A 462 -8.01 39.75 -40.24
N MET A 463 -8.57 39.51 -41.42
CA MET A 463 -8.23 40.19 -42.69
C MET A 463 -9.08 41.45 -42.86
#